data_AF-A0A963SKF3-F1
#
_entry.id   AF-A0A963SKF3-F1
#
_cell.length_a   1.000
_cell.length_b   1.000
_cell.length_c   1.000
_cell.angle_alpha   90.00
_cell.angle_beta   90.00
_cell.angle_gamma   90.00
#
_symmetry.space_group_name_H-M   'P 1'
#
loop_
_entity.id
_entity.type
_entity.pdbx_description
1 polymer ?
#
loop_
_entity_poly.entity_id
_entity_poly.type
_entity_poly.pdbx_seq_one_letter_code
_entity_poly.pdbx_strand_id
1 'polypeptide(L)' 'VSWYETQNIHHVTVADFLELARDLGVTVEESWYFAGDREIGAAGANWRAEYAVFRVSG' A
#
# COMPACT_ATOMS: atom_id res chain seq x y z
N VAL A 1 -15.24 -17.10 12.48
CA VAL A 1 -14.78 -16.61 11.18
C VAL A 1 -13.27 -16.52 11.26
N SER A 2 -12.57 -17.25 10.41
CA SER A 2 -11.10 -17.20 10.33
C SER A 2 -10.73 -15.83 9.74
N TRP A 3 -9.82 -15.09 10.37
CA TRP A 3 -9.49 -13.71 9.94
C TRP A 3 -8.93 -13.63 8.50
N TYR A 4 -8.52 -14.77 7.94
CA TYR A 4 -8.04 -14.94 6.58
C TYR A 4 -9.15 -15.05 5.51
N GLU A 5 -10.42 -15.24 5.90
CA GLU A 5 -11.55 -15.37 4.96
C GLU A 5 -12.12 -14.01 4.52
N THR A 6 -11.46 -12.92 4.88
CA THR A 6 -11.95 -11.56 4.62
C THR A 6 -11.60 -11.14 3.20
N GLN A 7 -12.58 -10.63 2.46
CA GLN A 7 -12.45 -10.04 1.12
C GLN A 7 -11.64 -8.71 1.10
N ASN A 8 -10.80 -8.47 2.10
CA ASN A 8 -10.08 -7.21 2.33
C ASN A 8 -8.82 -7.04 1.47
N ILE A 9 -8.45 -8.07 0.70
CA ILE A 9 -7.27 -8.00 -0.17
C ILE A 9 -7.73 -7.45 -1.53
N HIS A 10 -7.43 -6.17 -1.76
CA HIS A 10 -7.71 -5.48 -3.02
C HIS A 10 -6.40 -5.23 -3.77
N HIS A 11 -6.37 -5.54 -5.06
CA HIS A 11 -5.32 -5.07 -5.96
C HIS A 11 -5.66 -3.67 -6.45
N VAL A 12 -4.85 -2.70 -6.05
CA VAL A 12 -4.95 -1.28 -6.44
C VAL A 12 -3.54 -0.75 -6.68
N THR A 13 -3.42 0.40 -7.36
CA THR A 13 -2.12 1.06 -7.47
C THR A 13 -1.75 1.73 -6.15
N VAL A 14 -0.46 2.03 -5.95
CA VAL A 14 0.01 2.82 -4.80
C VAL A 14 -0.68 4.19 -4.78
N ALA A 15 -0.88 4.81 -5.95
CA ALA A 15 -1.59 6.08 -6.04
C ALA A 15 -3.05 5.99 -5.56
N ASP A 16 -3.79 4.96 -5.99
CA ASP A 16 -5.19 4.78 -5.56
C ASP A 16 -5.29 4.60 -4.04
N PHE A 17 -4.36 3.85 -3.43
CA PHE A 17 -4.33 3.67 -1.98
C PHE A 17 -4.02 4.99 -1.25
N LEU A 18 -3.07 5.78 -1.74
CA LEU A 18 -2.72 7.07 -1.14
C LEU A 18 -3.88 8.07 -1.25
N GLU A 19 -4.62 8.04 -2.36
CA GLU A 19 -5.84 8.84 -2.53
C GLU A 19 -6.92 8.42 -1.51
N LEU A 20 -7.18 7.13 -1.37
CA LEU A 20 -8.10 6.59 -0.38
C LEU A 20 -7.71 6.98 1.05
N ALA A 21 -6.42 6.84 1.40
CA ALA A 21 -5.94 7.21 2.73
C ALA A 21 -6.19 8.70 3.03
N ARG A 22 -5.95 9.58 2.04
CA ARG A 22 -6.22 11.01 2.15
C ARG A 22 -7.71 11.30 2.32
N ASP A 23 -8.56 10.63 1.55
CA ASP A 23 -10.02 10.80 1.60
C ASP A 23 -10.60 10.32 2.95
N LEU A 24 -9.96 9.33 3.58
CA LEU A 24 -10.30 8.84 4.92
C LEU A 24 -9.67 9.68 6.05
N GLY A 25 -8.87 10.70 5.74
CA GLY A 25 -8.17 11.51 6.74
C GLY A 25 -7.05 10.78 7.47
N VAL A 26 -6.57 9.67 6.93
CA VAL A 26 -5.48 8.86 7.50
C VAL A 26 -4.14 9.44 7.06
N THR A 27 -3.23 9.65 8.02
CA THR A 27 -1.89 10.14 7.71
C THR A 27 -0.97 8.97 7.40
N VAL A 28 -0.34 9.00 6.23
CA VAL A 28 0.71 8.04 5.84
C VAL A 28 2.05 8.60 6.29
N GLU A 29 2.64 7.96 7.28
CA GLU A 29 3.90 8.39 7.91
C GLU A 29 5.12 7.90 7.12
N GLU A 30 5.07 6.64 6.69
CA GLU A 30 6.15 5.98 5.96
C GLU A 30 5.59 5.01 4.91
N SER A 31 6.37 4.74 3.88
CA SER A 31 5.97 3.89 2.77
C SER A 31 7.16 3.08 2.27
N TRP A 32 6.97 1.78 2.10
CA TRP A 32 7.96 0.84 1.57
C TRP A 32 7.36 0.08 0.40
N TYR A 33 8.15 -0.11 -0.66
CA TYR A 33 7.73 -0.71 -1.91
C TYR A 33 8.60 -1.90 -2.23
N PHE A 34 8.02 -2.99 -2.71
CA PHE A 34 8.76 -4.23 -2.93
C PHE A 34 8.52 -4.81 -4.31
N ALA A 35 9.57 -5.37 -4.90
CA ALA A 35 9.52 -6.08 -6.17
C ALA A 35 10.60 -7.15 -6.21
N GLY A 36 10.27 -8.40 -6.52
CA GLY A 36 11.25 -9.50 -6.60
C GLY A 36 12.04 -9.69 -5.31
N ASP A 37 11.34 -9.69 -4.17
CA ASP A 37 11.87 -9.91 -2.81
C ASP A 37 12.90 -8.87 -2.32
N ARG A 38 12.92 -7.68 -2.94
CA ARG A 38 13.74 -6.54 -2.50
C ARG A 38 12.92 -5.27 -2.41
N GLU A 39 13.34 -4.36 -1.53
CA GLU A 39 12.80 -3.01 -1.48
C GLU A 39 13.24 -2.21 -2.72
N ILE A 40 12.31 -1.43 -3.28
CA ILE A 40 12.56 -0.48 -4.37
C ILE A 40 12.20 0.94 -3.91
N GLY A 41 12.84 1.93 -4.53
CA GLY A 41 12.51 3.34 -4.28
C GLY A 41 11.13 3.73 -4.82
N ALA A 42 10.59 4.83 -4.28
CA ALA A 42 9.27 5.37 -4.64
C ALA A 42 9.11 5.73 -6.13
N ALA A 43 10.21 6.11 -6.81
CA ALA A 43 10.18 6.45 -8.23
C ALA A 43 9.68 5.26 -9.06
N GLY A 44 8.51 5.37 -9.68
CA GLY A 44 7.93 4.29 -10.48
C GLY A 44 7.41 3.10 -9.67
N ALA A 45 7.16 3.25 -8.37
CA ALA A 45 6.58 2.20 -7.53
C ALA A 45 5.20 1.74 -8.04
N ASN A 46 4.38 2.66 -8.56
CA ASN A 46 3.09 2.33 -9.18
C ASN A 46 3.16 1.27 -10.29
N TRP A 47 4.28 1.15 -11.00
CA TRP A 47 4.42 0.23 -12.12
C TRP A 47 5.25 -1.01 -11.78
N ARG A 48 6.12 -0.91 -10.77
CA ARG A 48 7.13 -1.92 -10.49
C ARG A 48 6.91 -2.64 -9.17
N ALA A 49 6.18 -2.04 -8.22
CA ALA A 49 5.92 -2.66 -6.93
C ALA A 49 4.86 -3.77 -7.08
N GLU A 50 5.15 -4.94 -6.53
CA GLU A 50 4.20 -6.04 -6.41
C GLU A 50 3.36 -5.89 -5.13
N TYR A 51 3.96 -5.33 -4.08
CA TYR A 51 3.28 -4.98 -2.84
C TYR A 51 3.94 -3.76 -2.20
N ALA A 52 3.14 -3.02 -1.43
CA ALA A 52 3.58 -1.85 -0.69
C ALA A 52 3.08 -1.94 0.75
N VAL A 53 3.92 -1.49 1.69
CA VAL A 53 3.59 -1.42 3.12
C VAL A 53 3.56 0.05 3.50
N PHE A 54 2.51 0.45 4.22
CA PHE A 54 2.33 1.83 4.67
C PHE A 54 2.24 1.83 6.19
N ARG A 55 3.04 2.69 6.83
CA ARG A 55 2.79 3.02 8.23
C ARG A 55 1.79 4.17 8.25
N VAL A 56 0.66 3.93 8.88
CA VAL A 56 -0.42 4.92 9.00
C VAL A 56 -0.65 5.32 10.44
N SER A 57 -1.08 6.55 10.64
CA SER A 57 -1.58 7.11 11.91
C SER A 57 -2.96 7.72 11.68
N GLY A 58 -3.77 7.77 12.73
CA GLY A 58 -5.14 8.30 12.72
C GLY A 58 -5.47 9.02 14.01
#